data_AF-A0A484ZIP5-F1
#
_entry.id   AF-A0A484ZIP5-F1
#
_cell.length_a   1.000
_cell.length_b   1.000
_cell.length_c   1.000
_cell.angle_alpha   90.00
_cell.angle_beta   90.00
_cell.angle_gamma   90.00
#
_symmetry.space_group_name_H-M   'P 1'
#
loop_
_entity.id
_entity.type
_entity.pdbx_description
1 polymer ?
#
loop_
_entity_poly.entity_id
_entity_poly.type
_entity_poly.pdbx_seq_one_letter_code
_entity_poly.pdbx_strand_id
1 'polypeptide(L)'
;MDVMAPEGTRYLPYLLMTLPFCIVSFGFHGNVPSLVKHYGKDPKRIVQCILIGTLFALFLYVFWLLCTMGNISREDFRPIIAQGGNIDVFITAMSGILNSASMDIILTFFANFAVASSLLGATLGLFDYIADLCKFKDDNGGRAKTAIVTYLPPALLCSIYPNGFLYAIGYAGLAFAVWAIIVPALMAKASRKKFGSPMFRTWGGNPMIYIVLVFGVITMLAHILSTFNVLPTYH
;
A
#
# COMPACT_ATOMS: atom_id res chain seq x y z
N MET A 1 11.12 19.15 -16.32
CA MET A 1 9.92 18.88 -17.15
C MET A 1 10.40 18.31 -18.47
N ASP A 2 9.77 17.24 -18.95
CA ASP A 2 10.21 16.34 -20.04
C ASP A 2 10.40 16.99 -21.41
N VAL A 3 11.53 17.65 -21.65
CA VAL A 3 11.92 18.12 -23.00
C VAL A 3 12.76 17.08 -23.76
N MET A 4 13.01 15.91 -23.16
CA MET A 4 13.97 14.89 -23.65
C MET A 4 13.40 13.46 -23.69
N ALA A 5 12.07 13.29 -23.69
CA ALA A 5 11.50 11.96 -23.90
C ALA A 5 11.64 11.57 -25.38
N PRO A 6 12.30 10.45 -25.72
CA PRO A 6 12.42 10.00 -27.11
C PRO A 6 11.03 9.85 -27.77
N GLU A 7 10.90 10.23 -29.03
CA GLU A 7 9.67 10.01 -29.81
C GLU A 7 9.30 8.51 -29.77
N GLY A 8 8.05 8.21 -29.43
CA GLY A 8 7.55 6.84 -29.29
C GLY A 8 7.65 6.23 -27.87
N THR A 9 8.05 7.00 -26.86
CA THR A 9 8.06 6.54 -25.46
C THR A 9 6.65 6.14 -25.00
N ARG A 10 6.46 4.85 -24.70
CA ARG A 10 5.19 4.31 -24.20
C ARG A 10 5.17 4.28 -22.68
N TYR A 11 4.41 5.18 -22.07
CA TYR A 11 4.28 5.27 -20.60
C TYR A 11 3.25 4.31 -20.00
N LEU A 12 2.27 3.87 -20.80
CA LEU A 12 1.17 3.03 -20.33
C LEU A 12 1.64 1.73 -19.64
N PRO A 13 2.63 0.99 -20.16
CA PRO A 13 3.09 -0.23 -19.48
C PRO A 13 3.72 0.04 -18.10
N TYR A 14 4.42 1.17 -17.94
CA TYR A 14 4.98 1.58 -16.65
C TYR A 14 3.89 1.95 -15.65
N LEU A 15 2.79 2.59 -16.11
CA LEU A 15 1.61 2.84 -15.28
C LEU A 15 0.94 1.54 -14.81
N LEU A 16 0.88 0.52 -15.68
CA LEU A 16 0.31 -0.78 -15.29
C LEU A 16 1.14 -1.46 -14.20
N MET A 17 2.47 -1.36 -14.28
CA MET A 17 3.37 -1.89 -13.24
C MET A 17 3.18 -1.20 -11.87
N THR A 18 2.82 0.08 -11.83
CA THR A 18 2.66 0.80 -10.55
C THR A 18 1.30 0.55 -9.88
N LEU A 19 0.30 0.03 -10.60
CA LEU A 19 -1.05 -0.19 -10.08
C LEU A 19 -1.11 -0.97 -8.75
N PRO A 20 -0.40 -2.10 -8.57
CA PRO A 20 -0.44 -2.85 -7.31
C PRO A 20 0.04 -2.01 -6.13
N PHE A 21 1.10 -1.22 -6.33
CA PHE A 21 1.66 -0.34 -5.30
C PHE A 21 0.66 0.76 -4.95
N CYS A 22 0.05 1.41 -5.95
CA CYS A 22 -0.96 2.44 -5.73
C CYS A 22 -2.16 1.92 -4.94
N ILE A 23 -2.60 0.69 -5.22
CA ILE A 23 -3.75 0.09 -4.53
C ILE A 23 -3.43 -0.16 -3.05
N VAL A 24 -2.24 -0.68 -2.75
CA VAL A 24 -1.80 -0.88 -1.37
C VAL A 24 -1.70 0.45 -0.63
N SER A 25 -1.24 1.52 -1.29
CA SER A 25 -1.16 2.86 -0.70
C SER A 25 -2.52 3.40 -0.22
N PHE A 26 -3.63 3.02 -0.86
CA PHE A 26 -4.98 3.44 -0.46
C PHE A 26 -5.73 2.39 0.37
N GLY A 27 -4.99 1.55 1.11
CA GLY A 27 -5.55 0.44 1.86
C GLY A 27 -6.29 0.81 3.15
N PHE A 28 -7.53 1.31 3.07
CA PHE A 28 -8.35 1.64 4.26
C PHE A 28 -9.44 0.59 4.59
N HIS A 29 -9.64 -0.42 3.75
CA HIS A 29 -10.79 -1.33 3.82
C HIS A 29 -10.92 -2.06 5.17
N GLY A 30 -9.79 -2.46 5.77
CA GLY A 30 -9.76 -3.08 7.11
C GLY A 30 -10.22 -2.18 8.24
N ASN A 31 -10.18 -0.85 8.04
CA ASN A 31 -10.58 0.13 9.06
C ASN A 31 -12.09 0.41 9.02
N VAL A 32 -12.80 0.07 7.94
CA VAL A 32 -14.23 0.35 7.79
C VAL A 32 -15.09 -0.24 8.93
N PRO A 33 -14.91 -1.52 9.34
CA PRO A 33 -15.65 -2.07 10.48
C PRO A 33 -15.41 -1.30 11.78
N SER A 34 -14.17 -0.87 12.03
CA SER A 34 -13.81 -0.07 13.20
C SER A 34 -14.47 1.31 13.17
N LEU A 35 -14.53 1.96 11.99
CA LEU A 35 -15.24 3.22 11.81
C LEU A 35 -16.75 3.08 12.05
N VAL A 36 -17.36 1.97 11.60
CA VAL A 36 -18.78 1.66 11.89
C VAL A 36 -19.02 1.45 13.38
N LYS A 37 -18.09 0.80 14.08
CA LYS A 37 -18.16 0.64 15.55
C LYS A 37 -18.00 1.98 16.28
N HIS A 38 -17.10 2.83 15.81
CA HIS A 38 -16.75 4.10 16.46
C HIS A 38 -17.77 5.21 16.23
N TYR A 39 -18.18 5.45 14.97
CA TYR A 39 -19.14 6.51 14.61
C TYR A 39 -20.60 6.05 14.69
N GLY A 40 -20.85 4.80 15.06
CA GLY A 40 -22.15 4.16 14.91
C GLY A 40 -22.46 3.89 13.44
N LYS A 41 -23.62 3.29 13.18
CA LYS A 41 -24.10 2.99 11.82
C LYS A 41 -24.55 4.27 11.08
N ASP A 42 -23.71 5.31 11.05
CA ASP A 42 -23.90 6.58 10.34
C ASP A 42 -23.06 6.61 9.06
N PRO A 43 -23.64 6.23 7.90
CA PRO A 43 -22.87 6.11 6.65
C PRO A 43 -22.36 7.45 6.15
N LYS A 44 -23.03 8.57 6.45
CA LYS A 44 -22.62 9.89 5.96
C LYS A 44 -21.29 10.29 6.59
N ARG A 45 -21.20 10.18 7.93
CA ARG A 45 -19.98 10.50 8.67
C ARG A 45 -18.83 9.57 8.32
N ILE A 46 -19.11 8.27 8.15
CA ILE A 46 -18.10 7.28 7.75
C ILE A 46 -17.55 7.60 6.35
N VAL A 47 -18.42 7.87 5.37
CA VAL A 47 -18.00 8.23 4.00
C VAL A 47 -17.19 9.52 4.01
N GLN A 48 -17.60 10.54 4.77
CA GLN A 48 -16.82 11.78 4.90
C GLN A 48 -15.44 11.53 5.50
N CYS A 49 -15.35 10.74 6.56
CA CYS A 49 -14.07 10.37 7.18
C CYS A 49 -13.14 9.65 6.19
N ILE A 50 -13.67 8.68 5.43
CA ILE A 50 -12.91 7.95 4.41
C ILE A 50 -12.46 8.90 3.28
N LEU A 51 -13.36 9.74 2.77
CA LEU A 51 -13.04 10.67 1.67
C LEU A 51 -11.98 11.69 2.08
N ILE A 52 -12.16 12.34 3.23
CA ILE A 52 -11.20 13.35 3.73
C ILE A 52 -9.85 12.68 4.01
N GLY A 53 -9.83 11.52 4.67
CA GLY A 53 -8.61 10.78 4.94
C GLY A 53 -7.87 10.35 3.67
N THR A 54 -8.62 9.87 2.66
CA THR A 54 -8.06 9.45 1.37
C THR A 54 -7.52 10.63 0.58
N LEU A 55 -8.23 11.76 0.55
CA LEU A 55 -7.76 12.98 -0.12
C LEU A 55 -6.52 13.57 0.55
N PHE A 56 -6.48 13.54 1.88
CA PHE A 56 -5.30 13.95 2.63
C PHE A 56 -4.10 13.04 2.34
N ALA A 57 -4.29 11.72 2.33
CA ALA A 57 -3.25 10.77 1.94
C ALA A 57 -2.76 11.02 0.50
N LEU A 58 -3.68 11.24 -0.45
CA LEU A 58 -3.34 11.58 -1.83
C LEU A 58 -2.49 12.85 -1.91
N PHE A 59 -2.86 13.91 -1.16
CA PHE A 59 -2.08 15.14 -1.10
C PHE A 59 -0.66 14.87 -0.61
N LEU A 60 -0.49 14.08 0.47
CA LEU A 60 0.83 13.72 0.98
C LEU A 60 1.63 12.89 -0.03
N TYR A 61 1.01 11.97 -0.75
CA TYR A 61 1.68 11.19 -1.80
C TYR A 61 2.13 12.06 -2.97
N VAL A 62 1.28 12.96 -3.45
CA VAL A 62 1.65 13.89 -4.52
C VAL A 62 2.78 14.80 -4.07
N PHE A 63 2.68 15.36 -2.86
CA PHE A 63 3.73 16.18 -2.29
C PHE A 63 5.06 15.43 -2.21
N TRP A 64 5.04 14.20 -1.68
CA TRP A 64 6.23 13.35 -1.59
C TRP A 64 6.82 13.02 -2.96
N LEU A 65 5.99 12.65 -3.94
CA LEU A 65 6.43 12.36 -5.29
C LEU A 65 7.04 13.60 -5.95
N LEU A 66 6.47 14.79 -5.75
CA LEU A 66 7.03 16.05 -6.27
C LEU A 66 8.37 16.39 -5.62
N CYS A 67 8.49 16.25 -4.29
CA CYS A 67 9.74 16.48 -3.58
C CYS A 67 10.83 15.52 -4.07
N THR A 68 10.51 14.26 -4.28
CA THR A 68 11.51 13.25 -4.57
C THR A 68 11.87 13.18 -6.06
N MET A 69 10.87 13.01 -6.93
CA MET A 69 11.06 13.01 -8.40
C MET A 69 11.47 14.39 -8.94
N GLY A 70 11.23 15.46 -8.18
CA GLY A 70 11.66 16.82 -8.53
C GLY A 70 13.08 17.16 -8.13
N ASN A 71 13.65 16.48 -7.12
CA ASN A 71 15.02 16.75 -6.63
C ASN A 71 16.04 15.69 -7.06
N ILE A 72 15.64 14.42 -7.26
CA ILE A 72 16.51 13.35 -7.75
C ILE A 72 16.53 13.37 -9.29
N SER A 73 17.70 13.42 -9.91
CA SER A 73 17.81 13.36 -11.37
C SER A 73 17.45 11.97 -11.91
N ARG A 74 16.98 11.86 -13.16
CA ARG A 74 16.64 10.56 -13.77
C ARG A 74 17.81 9.56 -13.77
N GLU A 75 19.04 10.05 -13.86
CA GLU A 75 20.23 9.20 -13.86
C GLU A 75 20.52 8.63 -12.46
N ASP A 76 20.27 9.42 -11.41
CA ASP A 76 20.46 9.02 -10.02
C ASP A 76 19.43 7.98 -9.54
N PHE A 77 18.33 7.77 -10.28
CA PHE A 77 17.39 6.67 -10.01
C PHE A 77 17.94 5.29 -10.35
N ARG A 78 18.87 5.17 -11.32
CA ARG A 78 19.46 3.87 -11.69
C ARG A 78 20.18 3.17 -10.54
N PRO A 79 21.11 3.82 -9.80
CA PRO A 79 21.76 3.18 -8.67
C PRO A 79 20.77 2.82 -7.55
N ILE A 80 19.71 3.60 -7.36
CA ILE A 80 18.64 3.29 -6.38
C ILE A 80 17.91 2.01 -6.77
N ILE A 81 17.52 1.88 -8.04
CA ILE A 81 16.84 0.68 -8.57
C ILE A 81 17.77 -0.54 -8.50
N ALA A 82 19.05 -0.37 -8.83
CA ALA A 82 20.05 -1.43 -8.75
C ALA A 82 20.24 -1.98 -7.32
N GLN A 83 19.99 -1.15 -6.30
CA GLN A 83 20.00 -1.54 -4.89
C GLN A 83 18.63 -2.02 -4.38
N GLY A 84 17.73 -2.41 -5.29
CA GLY A 84 16.43 -2.99 -4.95
C GLY A 84 15.32 -1.97 -4.66
N GLY A 85 15.60 -0.66 -4.72
CA GLY A 85 14.59 0.39 -4.54
C GLY A 85 13.98 0.44 -3.14
N ASN A 86 14.70 -0.06 -2.13
CA ASN A 86 14.25 -0.03 -0.74
C ASN A 86 14.16 1.42 -0.21
N ILE A 87 13.35 1.61 0.85
CA ILE A 87 13.09 2.92 1.45
C ILE A 87 14.38 3.56 1.99
N ASP A 88 15.26 2.78 2.61
CA ASP A 88 16.53 3.24 3.18
C ASP A 88 17.47 3.77 2.08
N VAL A 89 17.65 3.01 0.99
CA VAL A 89 18.43 3.42 -0.18
C VAL A 89 17.93 4.76 -0.73
N PHE A 90 16.61 4.91 -0.79
CA PHE A 90 15.97 6.12 -1.28
C PHE A 90 16.20 7.34 -0.37
N ILE A 91 16.13 7.14 0.95
CA ILE A 91 16.41 8.19 1.94
C ILE A 91 17.88 8.60 1.87
N THR A 92 18.81 7.65 1.74
CA THR A 92 20.24 7.93 1.60
C THR A 92 20.54 8.72 0.32
N ALA A 93 19.90 8.39 -0.80
CA ALA A 93 20.05 9.15 -2.04
C ALA A 93 19.53 10.59 -1.89
N MET A 94 18.37 10.76 -1.23
CA MET A 94 17.81 12.07 -0.92
C MET A 94 18.72 12.90 0.00
N SER A 95 19.30 12.28 1.04
CA SER A 95 20.14 13.01 1.98
C SER A 95 21.46 13.45 1.37
N GLY A 96 22.03 12.67 0.45
CA GLY A 96 23.20 13.04 -0.34
C GLY A 96 23.01 14.32 -1.17
N ILE A 97 21.77 14.64 -1.59
CA ILE A 97 21.46 15.87 -2.36
C ILE A 97 21.46 17.12 -1.47
N LEU A 98 21.11 16.98 -0.19
CA LEU A 98 20.81 18.10 0.71
C LEU A 98 22.06 18.82 1.25
N ASN A 99 23.28 18.33 0.96
CA ASN A 99 24.58 18.97 1.26
C ASN A 99 24.71 19.57 2.69
N SER A 100 24.02 18.99 3.67
CA SER A 100 23.99 19.48 5.05
C SER A 100 23.83 18.31 6.02
N ALA A 101 24.84 18.10 6.86
CA ALA A 101 24.85 17.02 7.86
C ALA A 101 23.65 17.10 8.83
N SER A 102 23.23 18.31 9.20
CA SER A 102 22.05 18.49 10.07
C SER A 102 20.76 18.05 9.39
N MET A 103 20.64 18.29 8.07
CA MET A 103 19.46 17.95 7.30
C MET A 103 19.37 16.44 7.05
N ASP A 104 20.53 15.78 6.85
CA ASP A 104 20.64 14.32 6.76
C ASP A 104 20.20 13.62 8.06
N ILE A 105 20.67 14.08 9.22
CA ILE A 105 20.27 13.54 10.52
C ILE A 105 18.76 13.69 10.75
N ILE A 106 18.20 14.87 10.48
CA ILE A 106 16.77 15.13 10.66
C ILE A 106 15.94 14.24 9.73
N LEU A 107 16.33 14.13 8.46
CA LEU A 107 15.60 13.34 7.47
C LEU A 107 15.64 11.84 7.83
N THR A 108 16.81 11.33 8.19
CA THR A 108 17.00 9.94 8.59
C THR A 108 16.20 9.62 9.87
N PHE A 109 16.26 10.49 10.88
CA PHE A 109 15.50 10.30 12.11
C PHE A 109 13.99 10.30 11.85
N PHE A 110 13.50 11.28 11.08
CA PHE A 110 12.10 11.38 10.71
C PHE A 110 11.62 10.15 9.95
N ALA A 111 12.38 9.70 8.95
CA ALA A 111 11.99 8.55 8.14
C ALA A 111 11.97 7.25 8.95
N ASN A 112 12.95 7.03 9.83
CA ASN A 112 12.96 5.88 10.74
C ASN A 112 11.76 5.90 11.69
N PHE A 113 11.41 7.07 12.23
CA PHE A 113 10.25 7.21 13.10
C PHE A 113 8.92 7.01 12.34
N ALA A 114 8.83 7.49 11.11
CA ALA A 114 7.68 7.28 10.23
C ALA A 114 7.49 5.79 9.89
N VAL A 115 8.57 5.08 9.55
CA VAL A 115 8.55 3.64 9.33
C VAL A 115 8.16 2.88 10.61
N ALA A 116 8.74 3.23 11.76
CA ALA A 116 8.41 2.58 13.03
C ALA A 116 6.95 2.80 13.43
N SER A 117 6.45 4.03 13.36
CA SER A 117 5.06 4.35 13.73
C SER A 117 4.03 3.72 12.79
N SER A 118 4.30 3.69 11.47
CA SER A 118 3.43 2.99 10.52
C SER A 118 3.45 1.47 10.72
N LEU A 119 4.63 0.89 11.00
CA LEU A 119 4.78 -0.53 11.31
C LEU A 119 4.00 -0.89 12.58
N LEU A 120 4.06 -0.08 13.63
CA LEU A 120 3.29 -0.31 14.85
C LEU A 120 1.78 -0.36 14.56
N GLY A 121 1.26 0.59 13.78
CA GLY A 121 -0.16 0.61 13.41
C GLY A 121 -0.59 -0.65 12.63
N ALA A 122 0.21 -1.08 11.65
CA ALA A 122 -0.10 -2.27 10.84
C ALA A 122 0.07 -3.58 11.63
N THR A 123 1.12 -3.67 12.44
CA THR A 123 1.47 -4.91 13.16
C THR A 123 0.62 -5.15 14.39
N LEU A 124 0.04 -4.12 15.01
CA LEU A 124 -0.96 -4.31 16.07
C LEU A 124 -2.18 -5.09 15.55
N GLY A 125 -2.72 -4.72 14.38
CA GLY A 125 -3.84 -5.45 13.77
C GLY A 125 -3.47 -6.89 13.38
N LEU A 126 -2.24 -7.09 12.87
CA LEU A 126 -1.74 -8.42 12.57
C LEU A 126 -1.53 -9.27 13.84
N PHE A 127 -1.00 -8.66 14.90
CA PHE A 127 -0.79 -9.28 16.20
C PHE A 127 -2.10 -9.80 16.77
N ASP A 128 -3.13 -8.96 16.83
CA ASP A 128 -4.47 -9.34 17.32
C ASP A 128 -5.07 -10.46 16.46
N TYR A 129 -4.94 -10.36 15.13
CA TYR A 129 -5.38 -11.40 14.21
C TYR A 129 -4.68 -12.75 14.45
N ILE A 130 -3.37 -12.76 14.66
CA ILE A 130 -2.59 -13.99 14.93
C ILE A 130 -2.96 -14.57 16.29
N ALA A 131 -3.16 -13.73 17.32
CA ALA A 131 -3.62 -14.16 18.63
C ALA A 131 -4.95 -14.91 18.52
N ASP A 132 -5.92 -14.34 17.79
CA ASP A 132 -7.23 -14.94 17.56
C ASP A 132 -7.15 -16.22 16.71
N LEU A 133 -6.39 -16.19 15.60
CA LEU A 133 -6.26 -17.31 14.67
C LEU A 133 -5.63 -18.54 15.33
N CYS A 134 -4.57 -18.34 16.11
CA CYS A 134 -3.86 -19.39 16.82
C CYS A 134 -4.48 -19.71 18.19
N LYS A 135 -5.51 -18.96 18.60
CA LYS A 135 -6.17 -19.06 19.91
C LYS A 135 -5.17 -18.94 21.07
N PHE A 136 -4.20 -18.04 20.94
CA PHE A 136 -3.24 -17.77 21.99
C PHE A 136 -3.93 -17.04 23.16
N LYS A 137 -3.49 -17.33 24.39
CA LYS A 137 -4.03 -16.71 25.59
C LYS A 137 -3.56 -15.26 25.71
N ASP A 138 -4.39 -14.40 26.30
CA ASP A 138 -4.00 -13.02 26.65
C ASP A 138 -3.27 -12.98 28.01
N ASP A 139 -2.19 -13.76 28.12
CA ASP A 139 -1.24 -13.71 29.24
C ASP A 139 0.16 -13.36 28.69
N ASN A 140 1.12 -13.06 29.58
CA ASN A 140 2.47 -12.66 29.16
C ASN A 140 3.12 -13.69 28.22
N GLY A 141 2.89 -14.99 28.44
CA GLY A 141 3.44 -16.07 27.63
C GLY A 141 2.76 -16.20 26.26
N GLY A 142 1.44 -16.05 26.20
CA GLY A 142 0.66 -16.06 24.97
C GLY A 142 0.96 -14.85 24.11
N ARG A 143 1.05 -13.66 24.70
CA ARG A 143 1.46 -12.43 23.99
C ARG A 143 2.88 -12.53 23.44
N ALA A 144 3.81 -13.13 24.17
CA ALA A 144 5.16 -13.38 23.67
C ALA A 144 5.16 -14.33 22.46
N LYS A 145 4.35 -15.40 22.49
CA LYS A 145 4.16 -16.30 21.32
C LYS A 145 3.57 -15.56 20.13
N THR A 146 2.54 -14.75 20.35
CA THR A 146 1.95 -13.90 19.30
C THR A 146 2.98 -12.98 18.70
N ALA A 147 3.81 -12.31 19.53
CA ALA A 147 4.88 -11.43 19.05
C ALA A 147 5.88 -12.18 18.18
N ILE A 148 6.34 -13.36 18.63
CA ILE A 148 7.28 -14.19 17.87
C ILE A 148 6.69 -14.55 16.51
N VAL A 149 5.46 -15.05 16.45
CA VAL A 149 4.82 -15.43 15.18
C VAL A 149 4.55 -14.22 14.28
N THR A 150 4.29 -13.06 14.86
CA THR A 150 4.00 -11.82 14.12
C THR A 150 5.27 -11.22 13.50
N TYR A 151 6.37 -11.14 14.26
CA TYR A 151 7.55 -10.38 13.87
C TYR A 151 8.70 -11.25 13.35
N LEU A 152 8.86 -12.48 13.86
CA LEU A 152 10.01 -13.32 13.50
C LEU A 152 9.99 -13.75 12.03
N PRO A 153 8.86 -14.22 11.43
CA PRO A 153 8.86 -14.63 10.03
C PRO A 153 9.20 -13.47 9.07
N PRO A 154 8.60 -12.26 9.19
CA PRO A 154 9.02 -11.12 8.38
C PRO A 154 10.49 -10.74 8.60
N ALA A 155 10.98 -10.75 9.85
CA ALA A 155 12.37 -10.41 10.15
C ALA A 155 13.37 -11.38 9.50
N LEU A 156 13.09 -12.69 9.56
CA LEU A 156 13.91 -13.71 8.90
C LEU A 156 13.89 -13.54 7.37
N LEU A 157 12.72 -13.28 6.78
CA LEU A 157 12.61 -13.04 5.34
C LEU A 157 13.40 -11.81 4.90
N CYS A 158 13.34 -10.71 5.66
CA CYS A 158 14.15 -9.52 5.38
C CYS A 158 15.66 -9.80 5.50
N SER A 159 16.08 -10.69 6.41
CA SER A 159 17.49 -11.07 6.54
C SER A 159 17.99 -11.97 5.40
N ILE A 160 17.13 -12.83 4.84
CA ILE A 160 17.49 -13.74 3.74
C ILE A 160 17.38 -13.03 2.39
N TYR A 161 16.41 -12.13 2.24
CA TYR A 161 16.11 -11.39 1.00
C TYR A 161 16.08 -9.87 1.26
N PRO A 162 17.25 -9.21 1.38
CA PRO A 162 17.34 -7.79 1.73
C PRO A 162 16.72 -6.84 0.68
N ASN A 163 16.67 -7.26 -0.59
CA ASN A 163 16.00 -6.51 -1.67
C ASN A 163 14.56 -7.00 -1.91
N GLY A 164 13.97 -7.69 -0.93
CA GLY A 164 12.66 -8.33 -1.02
C GLY A 164 11.47 -7.38 -0.87
N PHE A 165 11.68 -6.13 -0.45
CA PHE A 165 10.57 -5.21 -0.11
C PHE A 165 9.64 -4.94 -1.30
N LEU A 166 10.19 -4.58 -2.47
CA LEU A 166 9.39 -4.34 -3.69
C LEU A 166 8.60 -5.57 -4.12
N TYR A 167 9.19 -6.76 -3.98
CA TYR A 167 8.49 -8.02 -4.26
C TYR A 167 7.36 -8.26 -3.27
N ALA A 168 7.64 -8.12 -1.97
CA ALA A 168 6.67 -8.32 -0.90
C ALA A 168 5.47 -7.39 -1.01
N ILE A 169 5.70 -6.09 -1.24
CA ILE A 169 4.62 -5.11 -1.40
C ILE A 169 3.84 -5.32 -2.71
N GLY A 170 4.50 -5.80 -3.77
CA GLY A 170 3.85 -6.20 -5.01
C GLY A 170 2.86 -7.36 -4.79
N TYR A 171 3.31 -8.44 -4.14
CA TYR A 171 2.45 -9.58 -3.79
C TYR A 171 1.36 -9.20 -2.77
N ALA A 172 1.65 -8.28 -1.85
CA ALA A 172 0.63 -7.71 -0.98
C ALA A 172 -0.46 -7.00 -1.80
N GLY A 173 -0.08 -6.28 -2.87
CA GLY A 173 -1.02 -5.68 -3.82
C GLY A 173 -1.90 -6.70 -4.55
N LEU A 174 -1.33 -7.85 -4.93
CA LEU A 174 -2.09 -8.96 -5.49
C LEU A 174 -3.15 -9.48 -4.50
N ALA A 175 -2.75 -9.75 -3.25
CA ALA A 175 -3.67 -10.20 -2.21
C ALA A 175 -4.74 -9.13 -1.91
N PHE A 176 -4.35 -7.85 -1.90
CA PHE A 176 -5.24 -6.73 -1.67
C PHE A 176 -6.28 -6.59 -2.80
N ALA A 177 -5.89 -6.81 -4.06
CA ALA A 177 -6.83 -6.81 -5.18
C ALA A 177 -7.94 -7.87 -4.99
N VAL A 178 -7.61 -9.05 -4.46
CA VAL A 178 -8.60 -10.08 -4.13
C VAL A 178 -9.48 -9.62 -2.97
N TRP A 179 -8.88 -9.32 -1.82
CA TRP A 179 -9.59 -9.17 -0.56
C TRP A 179 -10.27 -7.83 -0.36
N ALA A 180 -9.73 -6.76 -0.95
CA ALA A 180 -10.23 -5.40 -0.75
C ALA A 180 -10.98 -4.86 -1.98
N ILE A 181 -10.81 -5.45 -3.16
CA ILE A 181 -11.49 -4.98 -4.39
C ILE A 181 -12.53 -5.99 -4.85
N ILE A 182 -12.11 -7.22 -5.17
CA ILE A 182 -12.99 -8.23 -5.76
C ILE A 182 -14.02 -8.72 -4.75
N VAL A 183 -13.58 -9.17 -3.57
CA VAL A 183 -14.49 -9.72 -2.54
C VAL A 183 -15.53 -8.68 -2.09
N PRO A 184 -15.18 -7.43 -1.74
CA PRO A 184 -16.17 -6.44 -1.33
C PRO A 184 -17.15 -6.06 -2.44
N ALA A 185 -16.72 -6.02 -3.70
CA ALA A 185 -17.61 -5.77 -4.83
C ALA A 185 -18.65 -6.89 -5.00
N LEU A 186 -18.22 -8.16 -4.88
CA LEU A 186 -19.12 -9.31 -4.91
C LEU A 186 -20.06 -9.34 -3.70
N MET A 187 -19.55 -9.03 -2.50
CA MET A 187 -20.34 -8.92 -1.27
C MET A 187 -21.40 -7.81 -1.40
N ALA A 188 -21.06 -6.67 -1.99
CA ALA A 188 -22.02 -5.59 -2.24
C ALA A 188 -23.14 -6.05 -3.18
N LYS A 189 -22.81 -6.79 -4.25
CA LYS A 189 -23.81 -7.37 -5.18
C LYS A 189 -24.72 -8.37 -4.46
N ALA A 190 -24.14 -9.30 -3.71
CA ALA A 190 -24.87 -10.32 -2.96
C ALA A 190 -25.75 -9.69 -1.87
N SER A 191 -25.24 -8.71 -1.13
CA SER A 191 -25.99 -7.98 -0.10
C SER A 191 -27.19 -7.24 -0.69
N ARG A 192 -27.03 -6.57 -1.84
CA ARG A 192 -28.14 -5.88 -2.51
C ARG A 192 -29.25 -6.86 -2.92
N LYS A 193 -28.88 -8.04 -3.44
CA LYS A 193 -29.85 -9.07 -3.84
C LYS A 193 -30.56 -9.69 -2.63
N LYS A 194 -29.84 -9.96 -1.54
CA LYS A 194 -30.36 -10.68 -0.37
C LYS A 194 -31.11 -9.78 0.60
N PHE A 195 -30.63 -8.56 0.82
CA PHE A 195 -31.11 -7.68 1.89
C PHE A 195 -31.60 -6.30 1.39
N GLY A 196 -31.52 -6.00 0.09
CA GLY A 196 -31.87 -4.70 -0.47
C GLY A 196 -30.89 -3.55 -0.15
N SER A 197 -30.06 -3.70 0.89
CA SER A 197 -29.11 -2.70 1.41
C SER A 197 -29.76 -1.35 1.78
N PRO A 198 -30.75 -1.33 2.70
CA PRO A 198 -31.56 -0.14 2.99
C PRO A 198 -30.78 0.98 3.69
N MET A 199 -29.71 0.64 4.41
CA MET A 199 -28.94 1.59 5.24
C MET A 199 -27.92 2.38 4.43
N PHE A 200 -27.25 1.74 3.47
CA PHE A 200 -26.25 2.38 2.64
C PHE A 200 -26.13 1.65 1.30
N ARG A 201 -26.07 2.44 0.22
CA ARG A 201 -25.80 1.94 -1.13
C ARG A 201 -24.90 2.94 -1.85
N THR A 202 -23.77 2.44 -2.34
CA THR A 202 -22.86 3.25 -3.16
C THR A 202 -23.55 3.68 -4.46
N TRP A 203 -23.25 4.91 -4.90
CA TRP A 203 -23.65 5.40 -6.22
C TRP A 203 -23.09 4.48 -7.31
N GLY A 204 -23.91 4.29 -8.36
CA GLY A 204 -23.47 3.75 -9.65
C GLY A 204 -24.07 2.38 -9.93
N GLY A 205 -24.95 1.90 -9.04
CA GLY A 205 -25.73 0.69 -9.25
C GLY A 205 -24.84 -0.53 -9.50
N ASN A 206 -25.32 -1.44 -10.34
CA ASN A 206 -24.55 -2.61 -10.76
C ASN A 206 -23.38 -2.29 -11.71
N PRO A 207 -23.47 -1.30 -12.62
CA PRO A 207 -22.32 -0.91 -13.44
C PRO A 207 -21.05 -0.61 -12.63
N MET A 208 -21.18 0.15 -11.54
CA MET A 208 -20.03 0.47 -10.68
C MET A 208 -19.37 -0.78 -10.08
N ILE A 209 -20.17 -1.79 -9.70
CA ILE A 209 -19.64 -3.06 -9.20
C ILE A 209 -18.80 -3.75 -10.28
N TYR A 210 -19.28 -3.79 -11.52
CA TYR A 210 -18.53 -4.42 -12.61
C TYR A 210 -17.25 -3.64 -12.95
N ILE A 211 -17.28 -2.31 -12.91
CA ILE A 211 -16.08 -1.48 -13.11
C ILE A 211 -15.02 -1.80 -12.06
N VAL A 212 -15.41 -1.86 -10.78
CA VAL A 212 -14.50 -2.20 -9.67
C VAL A 212 -13.93 -3.62 -9.82
N LEU A 213 -14.76 -4.58 -10.26
CA LEU A 213 -14.30 -5.95 -10.54
C LEU A 213 -13.29 -5.99 -11.69
N VAL A 214 -13.58 -5.33 -12.81
CA VAL A 214 -12.68 -5.25 -13.96
C VAL A 214 -11.37 -4.57 -13.56
N PHE A 215 -11.43 -3.49 -12.78
CA PHE A 215 -10.24 -2.83 -12.24
C PHE A 215 -9.39 -3.78 -11.39
N GLY A 216 -9.99 -4.52 -10.45
CA GLY A 216 -9.27 -5.51 -9.64
C GLY A 216 -8.62 -6.62 -10.47
N VAL A 217 -9.30 -7.09 -11.51
CA VAL A 217 -8.74 -8.09 -12.45
C VAL A 217 -7.58 -7.50 -13.26
N ILE A 218 -7.70 -6.27 -13.75
CA ILE A 218 -6.63 -5.58 -14.48
C ILE A 218 -5.39 -5.45 -13.59
N THR A 219 -5.55 -5.05 -12.33
CA THR A 219 -4.40 -4.93 -11.41
C THR A 219 -3.75 -6.28 -11.11
N MET A 220 -4.57 -7.32 -10.92
CA MET A 220 -4.08 -8.69 -10.74
C MET A 220 -3.26 -9.15 -11.96
N LEU A 221 -3.80 -8.95 -13.16
CA LEU A 221 -3.10 -9.28 -14.41
C LEU A 221 -1.83 -8.45 -14.59
N ALA A 222 -1.89 -7.15 -14.29
CA ALA A 222 -0.72 -6.27 -14.39
C ALA A 222 0.41 -6.72 -13.44
N HIS A 223 0.08 -7.12 -12.21
CA HIS A 223 1.06 -7.66 -11.29
C HIS A 223 1.67 -8.96 -11.81
N ILE A 224 0.83 -9.91 -12.25
CA ILE A 224 1.28 -11.20 -12.78
C ILE A 224 2.19 -11.00 -14.00
N LEU A 225 1.79 -10.14 -14.95
CA LEU A 225 2.58 -9.82 -16.14
C LEU A 225 3.90 -9.13 -15.79
N SER A 226 3.92 -8.30 -14.74
CA SER A 226 5.14 -7.72 -14.19
C SER A 226 6.07 -8.79 -13.63
N THR A 227 5.54 -9.73 -12.83
CA THR A 227 6.31 -10.85 -12.26
C THR A 227 6.93 -11.75 -13.32
N PHE A 228 6.26 -11.96 -14.46
CA PHE A 228 6.79 -12.73 -15.60
C PHE A 228 7.69 -11.93 -16.54
N ASN A 229 8.08 -10.69 -16.19
CA ASN A 229 8.88 -9.78 -17.03
C ASN A 229 8.27 -9.51 -18.43
N VAL A 230 6.95 -9.61 -18.55
CA VAL A 230 6.23 -9.31 -19.81
C VAL A 230 6.00 -7.80 -19.95
N LEU A 231 5.92 -7.08 -18.82
CA LEU A 231 5.89 -5.62 -18.78
C LEU A 231 7.33 -5.05 -18.71
N PRO A 232 7.59 -3.87 -19.31
CA PRO A 232 8.93 -3.32 -19.41
C PRO A 232 9.47 -2.87 -18.05
N THR A 233 10.67 -3.32 -17.71
CA THR A 233 11.42 -2.89 -16.53
C THR A 233 12.32 -1.71 -16.86
N TYR A 234 12.34 -0.71 -15.97
CA TYR A 234 13.30 0.38 -16.07
C TYR A 234 14.66 -0.11 -15.55
N HIS A 235 15.72 0.07 -16.34
CA HIS A 235 17.10 -0.29 -16.02
C HIS A 235 17.99 0.94 -15.87
#